data_AF-A0A4Y2XCF6-F1
#
_entry.id   AF-A0A4Y2XCF6-F1
#
_cell.length_a   1.000
_cell.length_b   1.000
_cell.length_c   1.000
_cell.angle_alpha   90.00
_cell.angle_beta   90.00
_cell.angle_gamma   90.00
#
_symmetry.space_group_name_H-M   'P 1'
#
loop_
_entity.id
_entity.type
_entity.pdbx_description
1 polymer ?
#
loop_
_entity_poly.entity_id
_entity_poly.type
_entity_poly.pdbx_seq_one_letter_code
_entity_poly.pdbx_strand_id
1 'polypeptide(L)'
;MTSHRSGILFSALYAIYTAKLWQGKTPDKAVIPLQNYLKNLEAWLVRWKIKLNVDKTDETLFSKKNDDWPKVKVNGTSIECKKTVKYLGVILDKQLNFQAHTNQFKEKYYKAFRVQYSLIFRNSILDLKSKALIYLAYLRPILTYASPIWACTAKSNLRSIQVLENKTLRMIVNARYYHRNIDIRNALNVPSFQQVIQELARNFYGKLPDINNPEIDKIPVYGHNDQQNR
;
A
#
# COMPACT_ATOMS: atom_id res chain seq x y z
N MET A 1 -9.50 -4.78 -28.63
CA MET A 1 -10.28 -3.59 -29.01
C MET A 1 -11.21 -3.25 -27.85
N THR A 2 -10.81 -2.35 -26.96
CA THR A 2 -11.64 -1.90 -25.83
C THR A 2 -11.92 -0.40 -26.00
N SER A 3 -13.14 -0.11 -26.41
CA SER A 3 -13.80 1.15 -26.05
C SER A 3 -13.79 1.24 -24.52
N HIS A 4 -13.41 2.38 -23.93
CA HIS A 4 -14.35 3.12 -23.08
C HIS A 4 -13.75 4.42 -22.53
N ARG A 5 -14.56 5.46 -22.69
CA ARG A 5 -14.52 6.87 -22.25
C ARG A 5 -13.58 7.24 -21.10
N SER A 6 -12.95 8.40 -21.24
CA SER A 6 -12.42 9.23 -20.15
C SER A 6 -13.54 9.52 -19.13
N GLY A 7 -13.35 9.08 -17.88
CA GLY A 7 -14.33 9.17 -16.81
C GLY A 7 -13.70 8.92 -15.43
N ILE A 8 -14.49 9.10 -14.37
CA ILE A 8 -14.08 8.75 -13.00
C ILE A 8 -13.80 7.25 -12.97
N LEU A 9 -12.57 6.88 -12.62
CA LEU A 9 -12.16 5.48 -12.54
C LEU A 9 -12.36 4.92 -11.14
N PHE A 10 -12.28 5.77 -10.12
CA PHE A 10 -12.40 5.33 -8.73
C PHE A 10 -12.83 6.48 -7.83
N SER A 11 -13.72 6.18 -6.89
CA SER A 11 -14.01 7.06 -5.76
C SER A 11 -14.00 6.29 -4.46
N ALA A 12 -13.14 6.69 -3.53
CA ALA A 12 -13.15 6.21 -2.17
C ALA A 12 -13.45 7.34 -1.19
N LEU A 13 -14.33 7.03 -0.24
CA LEU A 13 -14.69 7.90 0.86
C LEU A 13 -14.32 7.15 2.14
N TYR A 14 -13.49 7.76 2.98
CA TYR A 14 -13.18 7.27 4.30
C TYR A 14 -13.26 8.41 5.31
N ALA A 15 -14.35 8.44 6.08
CA ALA A 15 -14.68 9.55 6.97
C ALA A 15 -14.60 10.91 6.26
N ILE A 16 -13.59 11.72 6.57
CA ILE A 16 -13.35 13.05 5.99
C ILE A 16 -12.40 13.02 4.78
N TYR A 17 -11.80 11.87 4.47
CA TYR A 17 -10.87 11.72 3.34
C TYR A 17 -11.61 11.22 2.11
N THR A 18 -11.43 11.94 1.01
CA THR A 18 -12.02 11.57 -0.28
C THR A 18 -10.90 11.44 -1.30
N ALA A 19 -10.76 10.27 -1.90
CA ALA A 19 -9.85 10.03 -3.02
C ALA A 19 -10.67 9.83 -4.30
N LYS A 20 -10.26 10.52 -5.36
CA LYS A 20 -10.88 10.41 -6.68
C LYS A 20 -9.79 10.24 -7.73
N LEU A 21 -10.00 9.31 -8.65
CA LEU A 21 -9.05 8.99 -9.70
C LEU A 21 -9.72 9.15 -11.07
N TRP A 22 -9.01 9.75 -12.01
CA TRP A 22 -9.41 9.88 -13.41
C TRP A 22 -8.35 9.26 -14.30
N GLN A 23 -8.80 8.69 -15.41
CA GLN A 23 -7.93 8.11 -16.43
C GLN A 23 -8.18 8.77 -17.78
N GLY A 24 -7.10 9.03 -18.51
CA GLY A 24 -7.13 9.52 -19.88
C GLY A 24 -5.89 9.04 -20.64
N LYS A 25 -6.02 8.85 -21.96
CA LYS A 25 -4.89 8.49 -22.83
C LYS A 25 -3.85 9.61 -22.96
N THR A 26 -4.30 10.85 -22.81
CA THR A 26 -3.48 12.05 -22.86
C THR A 26 -3.74 12.91 -21.62
N PRO A 27 -2.78 13.76 -21.23
CA PRO A 27 -2.93 14.68 -20.10
C PRO A 27 -4.25 15.44 -20.09
N ASP A 28 -4.56 16.09 -21.21
CA ASP A 28 -5.74 16.95 -21.30
C ASP A 28 -7.04 16.17 -21.15
N LYS A 29 -7.09 14.93 -21.67
CA LYS A 29 -8.28 14.07 -21.58
C LYS A 29 -8.54 13.56 -20.16
N ALA A 30 -7.55 13.56 -19.28
CA ALA A 30 -7.71 13.25 -17.87
C ALA A 30 -7.99 14.50 -17.02
N VAL A 31 -7.30 15.61 -17.31
CA VAL A 31 -7.39 16.85 -16.53
C VAL A 31 -8.70 17.59 -16.77
N ILE A 32 -9.19 17.69 -18.01
CA ILE A 32 -10.42 18.44 -18.31
C ILE A 32 -11.64 17.90 -17.53
N PRO A 33 -11.93 16.57 -17.53
CA PRO A 33 -13.01 16.02 -16.71
C PRO A 33 -12.80 16.21 -15.21
N LEU A 34 -11.56 16.08 -14.74
CA LEU A 34 -11.19 16.31 -13.34
C LEU A 34 -11.47 17.76 -12.92
N GLN A 35 -11.05 18.74 -13.71
CA GLN A 35 -11.26 20.16 -13.42
C GLN A 35 -12.75 20.55 -13.44
N ASN A 36 -13.52 19.99 -14.37
CA ASN A 36 -14.98 20.17 -14.41
C ASN A 36 -15.66 19.57 -13.17
N TYR A 37 -15.21 18.39 -12.73
CA TYR A 37 -15.70 17.79 -11.50
C TYR A 37 -15.37 18.64 -10.28
N LEU A 38 -14.12 19.13 -10.18
CA LEU A 38 -13.70 19.99 -9.08
C LEU A 38 -14.54 21.28 -9.02
N LYS A 39 -14.86 21.89 -10.17
CA LYS A 39 -15.74 23.06 -10.22
C LYS A 39 -17.15 22.77 -9.68
N ASN A 40 -17.72 21.62 -10.03
CA ASN A 40 -19.03 21.20 -9.50
C ASN A 40 -18.96 20.87 -8.01
N LEU A 41 -17.85 20.26 -7.57
CA LEU A 41 -17.59 19.96 -6.17
C LEU A 41 -17.43 21.24 -5.35
N GLU A 42 -16.73 22.25 -5.86
CA GLU A 42 -16.61 23.57 -5.21
C GLU A 42 -17.98 24.22 -5.02
N ALA A 43 -18.83 24.23 -6.05
CA ALA A 43 -20.19 24.76 -5.95
C ALA A 43 -21.02 24.00 -4.89
N TRP A 44 -20.87 22.67 -4.84
CA TRP A 44 -21.50 21.85 -3.81
C TRP A 44 -20.97 22.16 -2.41
N LEU A 45 -19.65 22.25 -2.22
CA LEU A 45 -19.02 22.57 -0.94
C LEU A 45 -19.47 23.95 -0.41
N VAL A 46 -19.56 24.95 -1.29
CA VAL A 46 -20.07 26.29 -0.95
C VAL A 46 -21.53 26.22 -0.52
N ARG A 47 -22.37 25.50 -1.26
CA ARG A 47 -23.79 25.30 -0.91
C ARG A 47 -23.96 24.68 0.47
N TRP A 48 -23.10 23.72 0.82
CA TRP A 48 -23.13 23.02 2.11
C TRP A 48 -22.26 23.68 3.19
N LYS A 49 -21.67 24.85 2.92
CA LYS A 49 -20.79 25.60 3.84
C LYS A 49 -19.60 24.77 4.37
N ILE A 50 -19.08 23.86 3.55
CA ILE A 50 -17.92 23.03 3.89
C ILE A 50 -16.68 23.69 3.30
N LYS A 51 -15.69 23.99 4.16
CA LYS A 51 -14.40 24.57 3.73
C LYS A 51 -13.42 23.45 3.39
N LEU A 52 -12.99 23.38 2.13
CA LEU A 52 -11.91 22.48 1.72
C LEU A 52 -10.57 22.99 2.26
N ASN A 53 -9.76 22.07 2.78
CA ASN A 53 -8.39 22.35 3.17
C ASN A 53 -7.45 22.06 1.98
N VAL A 54 -7.10 23.09 1.22
CA VAL A 54 -6.23 22.98 0.04
C VAL A 54 -4.84 22.47 0.43
N ASP A 55 -4.31 22.86 1.60
CA ASP A 55 -2.99 22.45 2.07
C ASP A 55 -2.90 20.94 2.39
N LYS A 56 -4.05 20.31 2.69
CA LYS A 56 -4.16 18.86 2.90
C LYS A 56 -4.54 18.09 1.64
N THR A 57 -4.78 18.79 0.53
CA THR A 57 -5.17 18.18 -0.73
C THR A 57 -3.92 17.89 -1.55
N ASP A 58 -3.63 16.60 -1.74
CA ASP A 58 -2.49 16.17 -2.53
C ASP A 58 -2.96 15.74 -3.93
N GLU A 59 -2.25 16.21 -4.96
CA GLU A 59 -2.37 15.68 -6.31
C GLU A 59 -1.16 14.81 -6.61
N THR A 60 -1.37 13.67 -7.26
CA THR A 60 -0.28 12.84 -7.79
C THR A 60 -0.69 12.24 -9.11
N LEU A 61 0.21 12.36 -10.07
CA LEU A 61 0.07 11.74 -11.37
C LEU A 61 0.68 10.33 -11.34
N PHE A 62 -0.07 9.34 -11.82
CA PHE A 62 0.44 8.00 -12.07
C PHE A 62 0.69 7.81 -13.57
N SER A 63 1.96 7.83 -13.99
CA SER A 63 2.35 7.63 -15.39
C SER A 63 3.74 7.01 -15.49
N LYS A 64 3.91 6.10 -16.46
CA LYS A 64 5.21 5.57 -16.84
C LYS A 64 6.07 6.59 -17.59
N LYS A 65 5.43 7.57 -18.24
CA LYS A 65 6.11 8.66 -18.96
C LYS A 65 6.43 9.81 -18.02
N ASN A 66 7.54 10.48 -18.30
CA ASN A 66 7.98 11.63 -17.53
C ASN A 66 7.61 12.94 -18.24
N ASP A 67 6.33 13.06 -18.59
CA ASP A 67 5.80 14.24 -19.28
C ASP A 67 5.40 15.31 -18.26
N ASP A 68 5.60 16.58 -18.62
CA ASP A 68 5.05 17.72 -17.88
C ASP A 68 3.53 17.73 -18.01
N TRP A 69 2.85 17.71 -16.87
CA TRP A 69 1.40 17.58 -16.80
C TRP A 69 0.74 18.90 -16.41
N PRO A 70 -0.44 19.23 -16.96
CA PRO A 70 -1.14 20.45 -16.61
C PRO A 70 -1.48 20.48 -15.12
N LYS A 71 -1.24 21.62 -14.47
CA LYS A 71 -1.55 21.81 -13.05
C LYS A 71 -3.06 21.91 -12.84
N VAL A 72 -3.59 21.14 -11.89
CA VAL A 72 -5.00 21.23 -11.49
C VAL A 72 -5.18 22.37 -10.49
N LYS A 73 -6.29 23.11 -10.63
CA LYS A 73 -6.62 24.23 -9.76
C LYS A 73 -7.84 23.91 -8.92
N VAL A 74 -7.80 24.27 -7.65
CA VAL A 74 -8.94 24.21 -6.74
C VAL A 74 -9.09 25.57 -6.06
N ASN A 75 -10.28 26.16 -6.09
CA ASN A 75 -10.58 27.52 -5.64
C ASN A 75 -9.64 28.58 -6.26
N GLY A 76 -9.22 28.38 -7.51
CA GLY A 76 -8.26 29.25 -8.21
C GLY A 76 -6.80 29.08 -7.81
N THR A 77 -6.50 28.37 -6.72
CA THR A 77 -5.14 27.99 -6.31
C THR A 77 -4.67 26.72 -7.02
N SER A 78 -3.43 26.73 -7.52
CA SER A 78 -2.81 25.54 -8.10
C SER A 78 -2.42 24.57 -6.99
N ILE A 79 -2.82 23.30 -7.13
CA ILE A 79 -2.35 22.24 -6.22
C ILE A 79 -0.92 21.84 -6.63
N GLU A 80 -0.08 21.54 -5.65
CA GLU A 80 1.24 20.98 -5.91
C GLU A 80 1.12 19.50 -6.29
N CYS A 81 1.61 19.16 -7.48
CA CYS A 81 1.72 17.77 -7.91
C CYS A 81 2.91 17.13 -7.21
N LYS A 82 2.64 16.28 -6.22
CA LYS A 82 3.65 15.56 -5.46
C LYS A 82 4.03 14.28 -6.21
N LYS A 83 5.29 13.86 -6.04
CA LYS A 83 5.80 12.58 -6.60
C LYS A 83 5.24 11.36 -5.87
N THR A 84 4.80 11.55 -4.63
CA THR A 84 4.29 10.51 -3.74
C THR A 84 3.09 11.04 -2.98
N VAL A 85 2.02 10.25 -2.89
CA VAL A 85 0.84 10.56 -2.07
C VAL A 85 0.63 9.48 -1.01
N LYS A 86 0.24 9.90 0.19
CA LYS A 86 -0.11 8.98 1.28
C LYS A 86 -1.62 8.87 1.39
N TYR A 87 -2.17 7.68 1.17
CA TYR A 87 -3.60 7.40 1.31
C TYR A 87 -3.80 6.22 2.26
N LEU A 88 -4.56 6.43 3.34
CA LEU A 88 -4.84 5.42 4.37
C LEU A 88 -3.58 4.68 4.85
N GLY A 89 -2.47 5.40 5.05
CA GLY A 89 -1.21 4.79 5.50
C GLY A 89 -0.38 4.11 4.42
N VAL A 90 -0.88 3.99 3.19
CA VAL A 90 -0.15 3.49 2.01
C VAL A 90 0.48 4.66 1.26
N ILE A 91 1.77 4.56 0.93
CA ILE A 91 2.44 5.54 0.07
C ILE A 91 2.39 5.03 -1.37
N LEU A 92 1.81 5.83 -2.25
CA LEU A 92 1.73 5.56 -3.68
C LEU A 92 2.74 6.45 -4.40
N ASP A 93 3.73 5.82 -5.02
CA ASP A 93 4.74 6.49 -5.85
C ASP A 93 4.18 6.71 -7.28
N LYS A 94 4.62 7.75 -8.01
CA LYS A 94 4.22 8.03 -9.41
C LYS A 94 4.23 6.80 -10.34
N GLN A 95 5.19 5.89 -10.13
CA GLN A 95 5.35 4.67 -10.93
C GLN A 95 4.74 3.42 -10.29
N LEU A 96 4.11 3.54 -9.12
CA LEU A 96 3.58 2.43 -8.32
C LEU A 96 4.64 1.34 -8.07
N ASN A 97 5.89 1.75 -7.82
CA ASN A 97 6.97 0.83 -7.44
C ASN A 97 7.00 0.55 -5.92
N PHE A 98 6.31 1.38 -5.12
CA PHE A 98 6.18 1.30 -3.66
C PHE A 98 7.53 1.21 -2.93
N GLN A 99 8.59 1.77 -3.51
CA GLN A 99 9.91 1.77 -2.89
C GLN A 99 9.90 2.69 -1.66
N ALA A 100 9.30 3.89 -1.77
CA ALA A 100 9.20 4.81 -0.64
C ALA A 100 8.36 4.20 0.48
N HIS A 101 7.27 3.53 0.11
CA HIS A 101 6.43 2.79 1.04
C HIS A 101 7.19 1.69 1.79
N THR A 102 7.93 0.86 1.05
CA THR A 102 8.75 -0.22 1.62
C THR A 102 9.77 0.33 2.60
N ASN A 103 10.45 1.44 2.26
CA ASN A 103 11.43 2.07 3.15
C ASN A 103 10.80 2.59 4.44
N GLN A 104 9.65 3.28 4.35
CA GLN A 104 8.92 3.75 5.53
C GLN A 104 8.51 2.59 6.45
N PHE A 105 8.05 1.47 5.89
CA PHE A 105 7.72 0.29 6.69
C PHE A 105 8.92 -0.31 7.39
N LYS A 106 10.07 -0.37 6.72
CA LYS A 106 11.31 -0.84 7.36
C LYS A 106 11.69 0.05 8.53
N GLU A 107 11.60 1.37 8.38
CA GLU A 107 11.88 2.29 9.48
C GLU A 107 10.91 2.10 10.65
N LYS A 108 9.61 2.01 10.37
CA LYS A 108 8.58 1.75 11.39
C LYS A 108 8.83 0.41 12.09
N TYR A 109 9.18 -0.62 11.33
CA TYR A 109 9.55 -1.93 11.83
C TYR A 109 10.77 -1.87 12.74
N TYR A 110 11.84 -1.20 12.32
CA TYR A 110 13.06 -1.07 13.13
C TYR A 110 12.82 -0.32 14.43
N LYS A 111 12.00 0.73 14.41
CA LYS A 111 11.59 1.44 15.64
C LYS A 111 10.83 0.51 16.58
N ALA A 112 9.82 -0.19 16.07
CA ALA A 112 9.04 -1.17 16.84
C ALA A 112 9.92 -2.30 17.39
N PHE A 113 10.81 -2.84 16.56
CA PHE A 113 11.76 -3.89 16.92
C PHE A 113 12.73 -3.42 18.01
N ARG A 114 13.24 -2.19 17.94
CA ARG A 114 14.16 -1.63 18.93
C ARG A 114 13.52 -1.54 20.31
N VAL A 115 12.24 -1.18 20.40
CA VAL A 115 11.49 -1.15 21.67
C VAL A 115 11.35 -2.56 22.26
N GLN A 116 11.14 -3.57 21.41
CA GLN A 116 11.00 -4.97 21.83
C GLN A 116 12.34 -5.71 21.93
N TYR A 117 13.46 -5.02 21.71
CA TYR A 117 14.76 -5.65 21.53
C TYR A 117 15.18 -6.45 22.77
N SER A 118 15.00 -5.88 23.97
CA SER A 118 15.34 -6.54 25.24
C SER A 118 14.56 -7.83 25.45
N LEU A 119 13.33 -7.92 24.96
CA LEU A 119 12.46 -9.09 25.09
C LEU A 119 12.77 -10.17 24.04
N ILE A 120 13.19 -9.77 22.85
CA ILE A 120 13.48 -10.68 21.72
C ILE A 120 14.92 -11.23 21.78
N PHE A 121 15.86 -10.46 22.33
CA PHE A 121 17.28 -10.80 22.27
C PHE A 121 17.63 -12.11 23.00
N ARG A 122 18.79 -12.69 22.66
CA ARG A 122 19.26 -14.00 23.17
C ARG A 122 19.30 -14.10 24.70
N ASN A 123 19.55 -12.99 25.39
CA ASN A 123 19.66 -12.93 26.84
C ASN A 123 18.31 -12.72 27.55
N SER A 124 17.22 -12.60 26.80
CA SER A 124 15.88 -12.49 27.37
C SER A 124 15.45 -13.81 28.01
N ILE A 125 14.88 -13.70 29.21
CA ILE A 125 14.33 -14.79 30.04
C ILE A 125 13.12 -15.46 29.35
N LEU A 126 12.49 -14.78 28.39
CA LEU A 126 11.33 -15.31 27.69
C LEU A 126 11.63 -16.59 26.91
N ASP A 127 10.67 -17.51 26.91
CA ASP A 127 10.71 -18.72 26.12
C ASP A 127 10.56 -18.42 24.61
N LEU A 128 10.91 -19.41 23.78
CA LEU A 128 10.85 -19.25 22.33
C LEU A 128 9.43 -18.97 21.82
N LYS A 129 8.40 -19.54 22.47
CA LYS A 129 7.01 -19.32 22.05
C LYS A 129 6.57 -17.89 22.32
N SER A 130 6.88 -17.31 23.49
CA SER A 130 6.57 -15.91 23.79
C SER A 130 7.31 -14.94 22.86
N LYS A 131 8.58 -15.23 22.55
CA LYS A 131 9.35 -14.42 21.59
C LYS A 131 8.74 -14.48 20.18
N ALA A 132 8.35 -15.66 19.73
CA ALA A 132 7.66 -15.84 18.46
C ALA A 132 6.29 -15.13 18.46
N LEU A 133 5.56 -15.16 19.57
CA LEU A 133 4.29 -14.47 19.73
C LEU A 133 4.45 -12.95 19.61
N ILE A 134 5.46 -12.35 20.25
CA ILE A 134 5.77 -10.92 20.09
C ILE A 134 6.00 -10.57 18.61
N TYR A 135 6.76 -11.40 17.90
CA TYR A 135 6.96 -11.21 16.47
C TYR A 135 5.64 -11.30 15.68
N LEU A 136 4.86 -12.37 15.88
CA LEU A 136 3.62 -12.61 15.14
C LEU A 136 2.53 -11.57 15.43
N ALA A 137 2.40 -11.15 16.69
CA ALA A 137 1.32 -10.27 17.15
C ALA A 137 1.63 -8.78 16.96
N TYR A 138 2.90 -8.37 17.03
CA TYR A 138 3.26 -6.94 17.01
C TYR A 138 4.10 -6.54 15.79
N LEU A 139 5.17 -7.29 15.50
CA LEU A 139 6.11 -6.91 14.44
C LEU A 139 5.61 -7.29 13.05
N ARG A 140 5.02 -8.47 12.90
CA ARG A 140 4.54 -8.99 11.61
C ARG A 140 3.40 -8.15 11.02
N PRO A 141 2.39 -7.68 11.79
CA PRO A 141 1.33 -6.83 11.26
C PRO A 141 1.83 -5.51 10.66
N ILE A 142 2.95 -4.97 11.16
CA ILE A 142 3.59 -3.78 10.56
C ILE A 142 4.07 -4.08 9.14
N LEU A 143 4.59 -5.27 8.90
CA LEU A 143 5.09 -5.70 7.59
C LEU A 143 3.98 -6.17 6.65
N THR A 144 2.84 -6.64 7.16
CA THR A 144 1.73 -7.17 6.33
C THR A 144 0.61 -6.16 6.11
N TYR A 145 0.65 -5.00 6.76
CA TYR A 145 -0.33 -3.94 6.58
C TYR A 145 -0.48 -3.55 5.11
N ALA A 146 -1.71 -3.56 4.60
CA ALA A 146 -2.05 -3.24 3.20
C ALA A 146 -1.32 -4.10 2.15
N SER A 147 -0.82 -5.30 2.52
CA SER A 147 -0.08 -6.16 1.60
C SER A 147 -0.81 -6.55 0.32
N PRO A 148 -2.15 -6.71 0.26
CA PRO A 148 -2.82 -6.98 -1.02
C PRO A 148 -2.58 -5.88 -2.08
N ILE A 149 -2.29 -4.65 -1.65
CA ILE A 149 -2.09 -3.50 -2.54
C ILE A 149 -0.65 -3.43 -3.03
N TRP A 150 0.33 -3.44 -2.12
CA TRP A 150 1.74 -3.24 -2.47
C TRP A 150 2.52 -4.53 -2.70
N ALA A 151 2.00 -5.71 -2.36
CA ALA A 151 2.75 -6.95 -2.58
C ALA A 151 2.82 -7.38 -4.05
N CYS A 152 2.06 -6.73 -4.94
CA CYS A 152 2.17 -6.87 -6.39
C CYS A 152 3.42 -6.18 -6.97
N THR A 153 4.32 -5.67 -6.13
CA THR A 153 5.49 -4.87 -6.53
C THR A 153 6.69 -5.69 -6.98
N ALA A 154 7.77 -4.98 -7.36
CA ALA A 154 9.05 -5.56 -7.70
C ALA A 154 9.51 -6.60 -6.65
N LYS A 155 9.93 -7.77 -7.13
CA LYS A 155 10.43 -8.89 -6.31
C LYS A 155 11.55 -8.48 -5.34
N SER A 156 12.33 -7.45 -5.69
CA SER A 156 13.37 -6.88 -4.83
C SER A 156 12.81 -6.34 -3.51
N ASN A 157 11.67 -5.65 -3.54
CA ASN A 157 11.02 -5.10 -2.35
C ASN A 157 10.55 -6.23 -1.43
N LEU A 158 9.84 -7.22 -1.97
CA LEU A 158 9.41 -8.42 -1.23
C LEU A 158 10.58 -9.17 -0.61
N ARG A 159 11.65 -9.41 -1.39
CA ARG A 159 12.87 -10.06 -0.91
C ARG A 159 13.48 -9.31 0.26
N SER A 160 13.50 -7.98 0.19
CA SER A 160 14.06 -7.15 1.25
C SER A 160 13.27 -7.24 2.56
N ILE A 161 11.94 -7.38 2.50
CA ILE A 161 11.09 -7.59 3.68
C ILE A 161 11.28 -9.01 4.22
N GLN A 162 11.38 -10.01 3.34
CA GLN A 162 11.62 -11.39 3.75
C GLN A 162 12.99 -11.57 4.43
N VAL A 163 14.01 -10.81 4.01
CA VAL A 163 15.31 -10.75 4.70
C VAL A 163 15.16 -10.22 6.13
N LEU A 164 14.30 -9.21 6.36
CA LEU A 164 14.05 -8.68 7.70
C LEU A 164 13.36 -9.70 8.59
N GLU A 165 12.32 -10.37 8.09
CA GLU A 165 11.69 -11.48 8.80
C GLU A 165 12.72 -12.57 9.17
N ASN A 166 13.52 -13.03 8.20
CA ASN A 166 14.54 -14.05 8.44
C ASN A 166 15.52 -13.62 9.53
N LYS A 167 15.96 -12.35 9.51
CA LYS A 167 16.90 -11.82 10.50
C LYS A 167 16.28 -11.84 11.91
N THR A 168 15.02 -11.45 12.03
CA THR A 168 14.31 -11.44 13.31
C THR A 168 14.06 -12.85 13.84
N LEU A 169 13.59 -13.78 13.00
CA LEU A 169 13.39 -15.18 13.41
C LEU A 169 14.71 -15.83 13.83
N ARG A 170 15.79 -15.62 13.09
CA ARG A 170 17.14 -16.09 13.45
C ARG A 170 17.60 -15.55 14.80
N MET A 171 17.25 -14.31 15.13
CA MET A 171 17.59 -13.71 16.42
C MET A 171 16.80 -14.35 17.56
N ILE A 172 15.50 -14.63 17.36
CA ILE A 172 14.63 -15.28 18.34
C ILE A 172 15.19 -16.64 18.76
N VAL A 173 15.59 -17.47 17.78
CA VAL A 173 16.13 -18.81 18.04
C VAL A 173 17.64 -18.84 18.32
N ASN A 174 18.32 -17.69 18.30
CA ASN A 174 19.78 -17.60 18.40
C ASN A 174 20.51 -18.52 17.38
N ALA A 175 20.05 -18.52 16.13
CA ALA A 175 20.51 -19.46 15.10
C ALA A 175 21.92 -19.13 14.55
N ARG A 176 22.80 -20.14 14.55
CA ARG A 176 24.08 -20.13 13.83
C ARG A 176 23.92 -20.04 12.31
N TYR A 177 25.00 -19.70 11.60
CA TYR A 177 24.97 -19.42 10.14
C TYR A 177 24.49 -20.59 9.28
N TYR A 178 24.77 -21.83 9.69
CA TYR A 178 24.41 -23.05 8.94
C TYR A 178 22.95 -23.49 9.10
N HIS A 179 22.19 -22.95 10.07
CA HIS A 179 20.77 -23.25 10.18
C HIS A 179 20.01 -22.66 9.00
N ARG A 180 19.25 -23.49 8.28
CA ARG A 180 18.46 -23.03 7.14
C ARG A 180 17.23 -22.27 7.64
N ASN A 181 16.85 -21.21 6.94
CA ASN A 181 15.69 -20.39 7.32
C ASN A 181 14.36 -21.16 7.25
N ILE A 182 14.29 -22.25 6.47
CA ILE A 182 13.10 -23.11 6.40
C ILE A 182 12.94 -23.93 7.69
N ASP A 183 14.03 -24.50 8.20
CA ASP A 183 14.02 -25.29 9.43
C ASP A 183 13.63 -24.42 10.63
N ILE A 184 14.14 -23.18 10.69
CA ILE A 184 13.79 -22.20 11.75
C ILE A 184 12.29 -21.86 11.72
N ARG A 185 11.71 -21.66 10.53
CA ARG A 185 10.28 -21.38 10.40
C ARG A 185 9.44 -22.56 10.84
N ASN A 186 9.81 -23.76 10.42
CA ASN A 186 9.11 -24.99 10.78
C ASN A 186 9.16 -25.22 12.29
N ALA A 187 10.32 -25.03 12.93
CA ALA A 187 10.48 -25.13 14.38
C ALA A 187 9.63 -24.12 15.16
N LEU A 188 9.45 -22.90 14.65
CA LEU A 188 8.62 -21.87 15.28
C LEU A 188 7.14 -21.94 14.87
N ASN A 189 6.76 -22.86 13.97
CA ASN A 189 5.45 -22.93 13.34
C ASN A 189 4.99 -21.59 12.71
N VAL A 190 5.92 -20.88 12.07
CA VAL A 190 5.67 -19.57 11.45
C VAL A 190 5.49 -19.74 9.94
N PRO A 191 4.33 -19.38 9.36
CA PRO A 191 4.13 -19.45 7.92
C PRO A 191 5.05 -18.46 7.22
N SER A 192 5.46 -18.76 5.98
CA SER A 192 6.33 -17.86 5.23
C SER A 192 5.65 -16.52 4.93
N PHE A 193 6.43 -15.45 4.81
CA PHE A 193 5.91 -14.14 4.43
C PHE A 193 5.04 -14.18 3.18
N GLN A 194 5.48 -14.92 2.16
CA GLN A 194 4.78 -15.05 0.89
C GLN A 194 3.43 -15.75 1.04
N GLN A 195 3.35 -16.82 1.84
CA GLN A 195 2.09 -17.51 2.12
C GLN A 195 1.09 -16.57 2.79
N VAL A 196 1.53 -15.79 3.78
CA VAL A 196 0.66 -14.84 4.48
C VAL A 196 0.19 -13.71 3.56
N ILE A 197 1.06 -13.18 2.71
CA ILE A 197 0.66 -12.20 1.69
C ILE A 197 -0.40 -12.78 0.76
N GLN A 198 -0.21 -14.01 0.28
CA GLN A 198 -1.14 -14.67 -0.63
C GLN A 198 -2.49 -14.92 0.03
N GLU A 199 -2.49 -15.31 1.30
CA GLU A 199 -3.70 -15.50 2.09
C GLU A 199 -4.43 -14.17 2.33
N LEU A 200 -3.71 -13.12 2.70
CA LEU A 200 -4.27 -11.78 2.87
C LEU A 200 -4.85 -11.24 1.55
N ALA A 201 -4.15 -11.46 0.43
CA ALA A 201 -4.64 -11.09 -0.89
C ALA A 201 -5.92 -11.87 -1.23
N ARG A 202 -5.92 -13.20 -1.05
CA ARG A 202 -7.11 -14.04 -1.31
C ARG A 202 -8.31 -13.59 -0.48
N ASN A 203 -8.09 -13.32 0.81
CA ASN A 203 -9.15 -12.86 1.72
C ASN A 203 -9.65 -11.45 1.35
N PHE A 204 -8.78 -10.59 0.83
CA PHE A 204 -9.16 -9.25 0.37
C PHE A 204 -9.95 -9.30 -0.93
N TYR A 205 -9.42 -9.95 -1.97
CA TYR A 205 -10.05 -10.05 -3.29
C TYR A 205 -11.29 -10.93 -3.26
N GLY A 206 -11.34 -11.96 -2.41
CA GLY A 206 -12.51 -12.82 -2.24
C GLY A 206 -13.72 -12.13 -1.62
N LYS A 207 -13.52 -11.03 -0.90
CA LYS A 207 -14.61 -10.19 -0.35
C LYS A 207 -15.09 -9.10 -1.29
N LEU A 208 -14.40 -8.87 -2.41
CA LEU A 208 -14.78 -7.83 -3.37
C LEU A 208 -16.17 -8.06 -3.99
N PRO A 209 -16.57 -9.29 -4.36
CA PRO A 209 -17.90 -9.54 -4.92
C PRO A 209 -19.05 -9.24 -3.97
N ASP A 210 -18.81 -9.29 -2.64
CA ASP A 210 -19.82 -8.99 -1.62
C ASP A 210 -20.09 -7.48 -1.49
N ILE A 211 -19.23 -6.64 -2.07
CA ILE A 211 -19.33 -5.19 -1.99
C ILE A 211 -20.18 -4.69 -3.15
N ASN A 212 -21.35 -4.12 -2.84
CA ASN A 212 -22.23 -3.49 -3.82
C ASN A 212 -21.62 -2.18 -4.37
N ASN A 213 -20.68 -2.30 -5.31
CA ASN A 213 -20.08 -1.17 -6.01
C ASN A 213 -19.75 -1.54 -7.47
N PRO A 214 -20.40 -0.91 -8.47
CA PRO A 214 -20.25 -1.25 -9.88
C PRO A 214 -18.85 -0.95 -10.46
N GLU A 215 -18.01 -0.19 -9.74
CA GLU A 215 -16.62 0.04 -10.13
C GLU A 215 -15.69 -1.11 -9.72
N ILE A 216 -16.12 -1.95 -8.77
CA ILE A 216 -15.35 -3.12 -8.32
C ILE A 216 -15.43 -4.25 -9.35
N ASP A 217 -16.56 -4.39 -10.05
CA ASP A 217 -16.76 -5.39 -11.12
C ASP A 217 -15.79 -5.20 -12.30
N LYS A 218 -15.19 -4.01 -12.42
CA LYS A 218 -14.20 -3.68 -13.45
C LYS A 218 -12.78 -4.09 -13.07
N ILE A 219 -12.55 -4.49 -11.81
CA ILE A 219 -11.23 -4.92 -11.34
C ILE A 219 -10.97 -6.33 -11.89
N PRO A 220 -9.82 -6.59 -12.54
CA PRO A 220 -9.50 -7.93 -13.01
C PRO A 220 -9.45 -8.92 -11.85
N VAL A 221 -9.94 -10.14 -12.10
CA VAL A 221 -9.91 -11.23 -11.12
C VAL A 221 -8.46 -11.50 -10.73
N TYR A 222 -8.20 -11.58 -9.42
CA TYR A 222 -6.86 -11.85 -8.91
C TYR A 222 -6.39 -13.26 -9.33
N GLY A 223 -5.55 -13.33 -10.35
CA GLY A 223 -4.93 -14.55 -10.84
C GLY A 223 -3.66 -14.90 -10.04
N HIS A 224 -3.68 -16.04 -9.35
CA HIS A 224 -2.53 -16.51 -8.56
C HIS A 224 -1.26 -16.79 -9.41
N ASN A 225 -1.43 -16.91 -10.73
CA ASN A 225 -0.43 -17.28 -11.72
C ASN A 225 -0.06 -16.17 -12.71
N ASP A 226 -0.49 -14.92 -12.50
CA ASP A 226 -0.21 -13.85 -13.45
C ASP A 226 1.26 -13.39 -13.37
N GLN A 227 2.13 -14.19 -13.97
CA GLN A 227 3.42 -13.74 -14.49
C GLN A 227 3.25 -12.67 -15.58
N GLN A 228 2.01 -12.38 -16.01
CA GLN A 228 1.67 -11.44 -17.08
C GLN A 228 1.62 -9.96 -16.66
N ASN A 229 1.72 -9.62 -15.36
CA ASN A 229 1.84 -8.24 -14.90
C ASN A 229 3.21 -7.92 -14.28
N ARG A 230 4.27 -8.59 -14.76
CA ARG A 230 5.67 -8.28 -14.41
C ARG A 230 6.24 -7.16 -15.25
#